data_AF-U2E3M5-F1
#
_entry.id   AF-U2E3M5-F1
#
_cell.length_a   1.000
_cell.length_b   1.000
_cell.length_c   1.000
_cell.angle_alpha   90.00
_cell.angle_beta   90.00
_cell.angle_gamma   90.00
#
_symmetry.space_group_name_H-M   'P 1'
#
loop_
_entity.id
_entity.type
_entity.pdbx_description
1 polymer ?
#
loop_
_entity_poly.entity_id
_entity_poly.type
_entity_poly.pdbx_seq_one_letter_code
_entity_poly.pdbx_strand_id
1 'polypeptide(L)'
;MNDNTRKEQELAKQVETALNSYGFNPKLFAAAIPTMHRTLQQSLWRLIKECVKVIADEKTGHDDRNMASHMEAKKMLEYFKLHGRHIPFV
;
A
#
# COMPACT_ATOMS: atom_id res chain seq x y z
N MET A 1 1.84 10.26 -20.63
CA MET A 1 1.20 9.33 -19.67
C MET A 1 -0.05 8.80 -20.33
N ASN A 2 -0.32 7.50 -20.27
CA ASN A 2 -1.60 6.96 -20.76
C ASN A 2 -2.72 7.27 -19.75
N ASP A 3 -3.98 7.24 -20.18
CA ASP A 3 -5.13 7.62 -19.35
C ASP A 3 -5.23 6.79 -18.06
N ASN A 4 -4.83 5.52 -18.11
CA ASN A 4 -4.78 4.63 -16.94
C ASN A 4 -3.76 5.09 -15.88
N THR A 5 -2.58 5.57 -16.31
CA THR A 5 -1.57 6.11 -15.38
C THR A 5 -2.11 7.34 -14.65
N ARG A 6 -2.85 8.20 -15.36
CA ARG A 6 -3.45 9.40 -14.77
C ARG A 6 -4.52 9.04 -13.73
N LYS A 7 -5.37 8.05 -14.01
CA LYS A 7 -6.38 7.57 -13.06
C LYS A 7 -5.75 7.03 -11.77
N GLU A 8 -4.73 6.20 -11.87
CA GLU A 8 -4.07 5.65 -10.68
C GLU A 8 -3.35 6.72 -9.87
N GLN A 9 -2.79 7.75 -10.52
CA GLN A 9 -2.23 8.92 -9.83
C GLN A 9 -3.30 9.73 -9.09
N GLU A 10 -4.46 9.92 -9.69
CA GLU A 10 -5.60 10.58 -9.05
C GLU A 10 -6.10 9.79 -7.82
N LEU A 11 -6.16 8.46 -7.90
CA LEU A 11 -6.49 7.59 -6.76
C LEU A 11 -5.42 7.66 -5.67
N ALA A 12 -4.13 7.62 -6.03
CA ALA A 12 -3.04 7.80 -5.07
C ALA A 12 -3.14 9.16 -4.35
N LYS A 13 -3.51 10.23 -5.06
CA LYS A 13 -3.71 11.55 -4.47
C LYS A 13 -4.90 11.61 -3.51
N GLN A 14 -5.97 10.86 -3.79
CA GLN A 14 -7.11 10.72 -2.86
C GLN A 14 -6.67 10.02 -1.57
N VAL A 15 -5.84 8.98 -1.67
CA VAL A 15 -5.27 8.31 -0.49
C VAL A 15 -4.36 9.26 0.29
N GLU A 16 -3.45 9.98 -0.37
CA GLU A 16 -2.60 10.98 0.28
C GLU A 16 -3.43 12.04 1.04
N THR A 17 -4.48 12.54 0.40
CA THR A 17 -5.41 13.52 1.00
C THR A 17 -6.11 12.93 2.23
N ALA A 18 -6.55 11.67 2.16
CA ALA A 18 -7.17 11.00 3.30
C ALA A 18 -6.17 10.80 4.45
N LEU A 19 -4.94 10.37 4.17
CA LEU A 19 -3.88 10.17 5.16
C LEU A 19 -3.45 11.48 5.85
N ASN A 20 -3.48 12.60 5.11
CA ASN A 20 -3.15 13.92 5.65
C ASN A 20 -4.32 14.60 6.40
N SER A 21 -5.49 13.96 6.45
CA SER A 21 -6.63 14.49 7.20
C SER A 21 -6.42 14.32 8.70
N TYR A 22 -6.63 15.40 9.48
CA TYR A 22 -6.49 15.40 10.94
C TYR A 22 -7.33 14.31 11.66
N GLY A 23 -8.43 13.87 11.05
CA GLY A 23 -9.31 12.84 11.60
C GLY A 23 -9.00 11.41 11.14
N PHE A 24 -7.96 11.19 10.31
CA PHE A 24 -7.67 9.85 9.81
C PHE A 24 -7.17 8.95 10.94
N ASN A 25 -7.84 7.82 11.12
CA ASN A 25 -7.48 6.83 12.12
C ASN A 25 -7.19 5.48 11.44
N PRO A 26 -5.92 5.06 11.33
CA PRO A 26 -5.54 3.80 10.69
C PRO A 26 -6.22 2.57 11.29
N LYS A 27 -6.47 2.57 12.61
CA LYS A 27 -7.12 1.43 13.30
C LYS A 27 -8.59 1.32 12.91
N LEU A 28 -9.30 2.44 12.83
CA LEU A 28 -10.70 2.44 12.40
C LEU A 28 -10.85 2.11 10.91
N PHE A 29 -9.94 2.63 10.07
CA PHE A 29 -9.89 2.24 8.66
C PHE A 29 -9.70 0.72 8.50
N ALA A 30 -8.73 0.14 9.21
CA ALA A 30 -8.48 -1.31 9.18
C ALA A 30 -9.68 -2.13 9.68
N ALA A 31 -10.38 -1.65 10.72
CA ALA A 31 -11.58 -2.29 11.24
C ALA A 31 -12.76 -2.29 10.25
N ALA A 32 -12.76 -1.41 9.25
CA ALA A 32 -13.76 -1.39 8.19
C ALA A 32 -13.45 -2.37 7.05
N ILE A 33 -12.21 -2.86 6.89
CA ILE A 33 -11.84 -3.79 5.81
C ILE A 33 -12.74 -5.03 5.72
N PRO A 34 -13.16 -5.68 6.83
CA PRO A 34 -14.06 -6.83 6.78
C PRO A 34 -15.43 -6.56 6.13
N THR A 35 -15.87 -5.30 6.04
CA THR A 35 -17.15 -4.92 5.42
C THR A 35 -17.05 -4.80 3.89
N MET A 36 -15.84 -4.72 3.34
CA MET A 36 -15.63 -4.69 1.90
C MET A 36 -15.99 -6.03 1.25
N HIS A 37 -16.36 -6.01 -0.03
CA HIS A 37 -16.53 -7.24 -0.80
C HIS A 37 -15.26 -8.11 -0.77
N ARG A 38 -15.40 -9.44 -0.71
CA ARG A 38 -14.26 -10.36 -0.55
C ARG A 38 -13.20 -10.23 -1.65
N THR A 39 -13.62 -10.04 -2.90
CA THR A 39 -12.68 -9.81 -4.01
C THR A 39 -11.93 -8.48 -3.86
N LEU A 40 -12.57 -7.45 -3.29
CA LEU A 40 -11.93 -6.17 -3.00
C LEU A 40 -10.96 -6.24 -1.83
N GLN A 41 -11.23 -7.06 -0.80
CA GLN A 41 -10.25 -7.34 0.26
C GLN A 41 -8.97 -7.96 -0.33
N GLN A 42 -9.13 -8.86 -1.31
CA GLN A 42 -7.99 -9.48 -2.00
C GLN A 42 -7.25 -8.51 -2.92
N SER A 43 -7.98 -7.63 -3.63
CA SER A 43 -7.38 -6.53 -4.40
C SER A 43 -6.62 -5.55 -3.51
N LEU A 44 -7.17 -5.20 -2.35
CA LEU A 44 -6.49 -4.35 -1.37
C LEU A 44 -5.20 -4.99 -0.88
N TRP A 45 -5.19 -6.30 -0.61
CA TRP A 45 -3.96 -6.99 -0.22
C TRP A 45 -2.90 -6.96 -1.33
N ARG A 46 -3.27 -7.12 -2.60
CA ARG A 46 -2.35 -6.94 -3.72
C ARG A 46 -1.77 -5.52 -3.75
N LEU A 47 -2.62 -4.50 -3.58
CA LEU A 47 -2.19 -3.11 -3.50
C LEU A 47 -1.17 -2.91 -2.37
N ILE A 48 -1.44 -3.42 -1.17
CA ILE A 48 -0.51 -3.33 -0.03
C ILE A 48 0.85 -3.93 -0.37
N LYS A 49 0.88 -5.10 -1.03
CA LYS A 49 2.14 -5.73 -1.46
C LYS A 49 2.91 -4.87 -2.46
N GLU A 50 2.24 -4.19 -3.39
CA GLU A 50 2.90 -3.25 -4.31
C GLU A 50 3.39 -1.99 -3.59
N CYS A 51 2.61 -1.44 -2.66
CA CYS A 51 3.06 -0.34 -1.81
C CYS A 51 4.33 -0.70 -1.03
N VAL A 52 4.39 -1.90 -0.45
CA VAL A 52 5.59 -2.39 0.26
C VAL A 52 6.80 -2.45 -0.67
N LYS A 53 6.65 -2.94 -1.92
CA LYS A 53 7.76 -2.96 -2.89
C LYS A 53 8.28 -1.55 -3.19
N VAL A 54 7.38 -0.60 -3.42
CA VAL A 54 7.75 0.79 -3.70
C VAL A 54 8.43 1.41 -2.48
N ILE A 55 7.86 1.28 -1.28
CA ILE A 55 8.45 1.85 -0.06
C ILE A 55 9.81 1.22 0.25
N ALA A 56 10.01 -0.06 -0.03
CA ALA A 56 11.28 -0.76 0.15
C ALA A 56 12.35 -0.44 -0.90
N ASP A 57 11.98 0.18 -2.03
CA ASP A 57 12.93 0.52 -3.09
C ASP A 57 13.83 1.68 -2.64
N GLU A 58 15.14 1.50 -2.75
CA GLU A 58 16.16 2.53 -2.49
C GLU A 58 15.93 3.80 -3.34
N LYS A 59 15.27 3.66 -4.50
CA LYS A 59 14.97 4.77 -5.41
C LYS A 59 13.77 5.62 -4.97
N THR A 60 12.91 5.12 -4.09
CA THR A 60 11.68 5.81 -3.68
C THR A 60 11.97 7.06 -2.83
N GLY A 61 13.19 7.19 -2.33
CA GLY A 61 13.60 8.32 -1.50
C GLY A 61 13.04 8.19 -0.08
N HIS A 62 13.93 8.34 0.90
CA HIS A 62 13.57 8.30 2.31
C HIS A 62 14.41 9.30 3.10
N ASP A 63 13.86 9.74 4.23
CA ASP A 63 14.56 10.55 5.22
C ASP A 63 14.17 10.06 6.62
N ASP A 64 14.64 10.75 7.67
CA ASP A 64 14.40 10.35 9.06
C ASP A 64 12.91 10.20 9.41
N ARG A 65 12.00 10.87 8.68
CA ARG A 65 10.55 10.80 8.92
C ARG A 65 9.94 9.47 8.49
N ASN A 66 10.48 8.81 7.46
CA ASN A 66 9.94 7.56 6.92
C ASN A 66 10.96 6.40 6.89
N MET A 67 12.17 6.59 7.43
CA MET A 67 13.23 5.58 7.50
C MET A 67 12.77 4.28 8.16
N ALA A 68 12.02 4.37 9.26
CA ALA A 68 11.48 3.18 9.94
C ALA A 68 10.58 2.36 9.00
N SER A 69 9.65 3.02 8.31
CA SER A 69 8.76 2.39 7.33
C SER A 69 9.53 1.77 6.17
N HIS A 70 10.57 2.44 5.67
CA HIS A 70 11.45 1.91 4.62
C HIS A 70 12.14 0.61 5.05
N MET A 71 12.76 0.61 6.24
CA MET A 71 13.47 -0.56 6.77
C MET A 71 12.53 -1.74 7.07
N GLU A 72 11.34 -1.48 7.59
CA GLU A 72 10.32 -2.52 7.78
C GLU A 72 9.82 -3.07 6.43
N ALA A 73 9.56 -2.20 5.45
CA ALA A 73 9.15 -2.61 4.12
C ALA A 73 10.20 -3.49 3.44
N LYS A 74 11.50 -3.21 3.61
CA LYS A 74 12.59 -4.07 3.10
C LYS A 74 12.52 -5.48 3.68
N LYS A 75 12.40 -5.61 5.00
CA LYS A 75 12.26 -6.92 5.66
C LYS A 75 10.99 -7.65 5.20
N MET A 76 9.89 -6.92 5.04
CA MET A 76 8.64 -7.52 4.56
C MET A 76 8.75 -7.98 3.10
N LEU A 77 9.45 -7.22 2.26
CA LEU A 77 9.72 -7.60 0.88
C LEU A 77 10.61 -8.85 0.80
N GLU A 78 11.62 -8.98 1.64
CA GLU A 78 12.43 -10.20 1.78
C GLU A 78 11.54 -11.40 2.19
N TYR A 79 10.68 -11.22 3.18
CA TYR A 79 9.70 -12.24 3.58
C TYR A 79 8.79 -12.63 2.40
N PHE A 80 8.27 -11.67 1.63
CA PHE A 80 7.43 -11.98 0.46
C PHE A 80 8.19 -12.73 -0.64
N LYS A 81 9.49 -12.47 -0.82
CA LYS A 81 10.33 -13.22 -1.78
C LYS A 81 10.50 -14.67 -1.37
N LEU A 82 10.64 -14.94 -0.07
CA LEU A 82 10.90 -16.29 0.45
C LEU A 82 9.62 -17.10 0.73
N HIS A 83 8.56 -16.43 1.20
CA HIS A 83 7.35 -17.07 1.74
C HIS A 83 6.04 -16.57 1.12
N GLY A 84 6.11 -15.60 0.20
CA GLY A 84 4.94 -14.99 -0.40
C GLY A 84 4.10 -15.99 -1.20
N ARG A 85 2.79 -15.91 -1.06
CA ARG A 85 1.84 -16.68 -1.87
C ARG A 85 1.39 -15.89 -3.10
N HIS A 86 1.08 -16.63 -4.17
CA HIS A 86 0.37 -16.09 -5.33
C HIS A 86 -1.06 -15.71 -4.91
N ILE A 87 -1.50 -14.51 -5.31
CA ILE A 87 -2.82 -13.95 -4.98
C ILE A 87 -3.60 -13.79 -6.29
N PRO A 88 -4.49 -14.72 -6.66
CA PRO A 88 -5.14 -14.71 -7.96
C PRO A 88 -6.09 -13.52 -8.13
N PHE A 89 -6.27 -13.06 -9.36
CA PHE A 89 -7.39 -12.20 -9.73
C PHE A 89 -8.67 -13.04 -9.67
N VAL A 90 -9.71 -12.50 -9.03
CA VAL A 90 -11.00 -13.15 -8.80
C VAL A 90 -12.10 -12.21 -9.28
#